data_AF-A0A1F3VRK3-F1
#
_entry.id   AF-A0A1F3VRK3-F1
#
_cell.length_a   1.000
_cell.length_b   1.000
_cell.length_c   1.000
_cell.angle_alpha   90.00
_cell.angle_beta   90.00
_cell.angle_gamma   90.00
#
_symmetry.space_group_name_H-M   'P 1'
#
loop_
_entity.id
_entity.type
_entity.pdbx_description
1 polymer ?
#
loop_
_entity_poly.entity_id
_entity_poly.type
_entity_poly.pdbx_seq_one_letter_code
_entity_poly.pdbx_strand_id
1 'polypeptide(L)'
;MSATAATVKQREEVLRSENEKFRVGKSTSLLIAQAQRDLLASRIQEVHAIIAHIKSLINLYRQEGSLLHRRGINITENISK
;
A
#
# COMPACT_ATOMS: atom_id res chain seq x y z
N MET A 1 -0.85 1.77 9.32
CA MET A 1 0.16 1.42 8.29
C MET A 1 1.42 0.76 8.84
N SER A 2 1.61 0.63 10.16
CA SER A 2 2.82 0.03 10.76
C SER A 2 3.09 -1.43 10.34
N ALA A 3 2.05 -2.26 10.19
CA ALA A 3 2.21 -3.68 9.84
C ALA A 3 2.77 -3.92 8.42
N THR A 4 2.30 -3.14 7.43
CA THR A 4 2.75 -3.31 6.03
C THR A 4 4.16 -2.78 5.81
N ALA A 5 4.50 -1.65 6.45
CA ALA A 5 5.86 -1.11 6.44
C ALA A 5 6.87 -2.05 7.12
N ALA A 6 6.49 -2.68 8.24
CA ALA A 6 7.32 -3.69 8.90
C ALA A 6 7.57 -4.91 8.00
N THR A 7 6.55 -5.32 7.24
CA THR A 7 6.66 -6.44 6.28
C THR A 7 7.63 -6.10 5.15
N VAL A 8 7.56 -4.89 4.58
CA VAL A 8 8.50 -4.45 3.53
C VAL A 8 9.93 -4.47 4.06
N LYS A 9 10.18 -3.88 5.24
CA LYS A 9 11.51 -3.85 5.87
C LYS A 9 12.05 -5.26 6.14
N GLN A 10 11.21 -6.17 6.61
CA GLN A 10 11.61 -7.56 6.82
C GLN A 10 12.00 -8.25 5.50
N ARG A 11 11.27 -8.00 4.41
CA ARG A 11 11.59 -8.58 3.09
C ARG A 11 12.85 -7.98 2.46
N GLU A 12 13.16 -6.72 2.74
CA GLU A 12 14.44 -6.10 2.34
C GLU A 12 15.62 -6.79 3.03
N GLU A 13 15.50 -7.10 4.32
CA GLU A 13 16.57 -7.79 5.05
C GLU A 13 16.75 -9.23 4.57
N VAL A 14 15.66 -9.92 4.20
CA VAL A 14 15.75 -11.26 3.57
C VAL A 14 16.50 -11.20 2.25
N LEU A 15 16.18 -10.24 1.38
CA LEU A 15 16.91 -10.05 0.12
C LEU A 15 18.40 -9.76 0.36
N ARG A 16 18.71 -8.92 1.35
CA ARG A 16 20.09 -8.62 1.74
C ARG A 16 20.83 -9.88 2.20
N SER A 17 20.21 -10.67 3.08
CA SER A 17 20.78 -11.93 3.56
C SER A 17 21.05 -12.92 2.42
N GLU A 18 20.11 -13.06 1.47
CA GLU A 18 20.27 -13.96 0.33
C GLU A 18 21.38 -13.50 -0.64
N ASN A 19 21.55 -12.19 -0.86
CA ASN A 19 22.68 -11.67 -1.62
C ASN A 19 24.03 -11.98 -0.97
N GLU A 20 24.13 -11.85 0.36
CA GLU A 20 25.35 -12.21 1.08
C GLU A 20 25.64 -13.71 1.02
N LYS A 21 24.61 -14.55 1.19
CA LYS A 21 24.76 -16.01 1.03
C LYS A 21 25.18 -16.38 -0.39
N PHE A 22 24.65 -15.71 -1.40
CA PHE A 22 25.02 -15.95 -2.80
C PHE A 22 26.49 -15.58 -3.06
N ARG A 23 26.97 -14.47 -2.52
CA ARG A 23 28.39 -14.06 -2.60
C ARG A 23 29.34 -15.13 -2.05
N VAL A 24 28.95 -15.85 -1.00
CA VAL A 24 29.74 -16.93 -0.40
C VAL A 24 29.38 -18.32 -0.96
N GLY A 25 28.62 -18.40 -2.06
CA GLY A 25 28.24 -19.65 -2.72
C GLY A 25 27.23 -20.52 -1.96
N LYS A 26 26.57 -19.98 -0.91
CA LYS A 26 25.58 -20.68 -0.08
C LYS A 26 24.13 -20.43 -0.51
N SER A 27 23.90 -19.69 -1.59
CA SER A 27 22.59 -19.44 -2.17
C SER A 27 22.63 -19.56 -3.69
N THR A 28 21.48 -19.46 -4.34
CA THR A 28 21.33 -19.59 -5.80
C THR A 28 20.64 -18.35 -6.38
N SER A 29 20.84 -18.11 -7.68
CA SER A 29 20.17 -17.03 -8.40
C SER A 29 18.63 -17.14 -8.33
N LEU A 30 18.11 -18.36 -8.24
CA LEU A 30 16.69 -18.62 -8.06
C LEU A 30 16.16 -18.09 -6.71
N LEU A 31 16.91 -18.29 -5.62
CA LEU A 31 16.53 -17.81 -4.29
C LEU A 31 16.57 -16.29 -4.18
N ILE A 32 17.57 -15.64 -4.80
CA ILE A 32 17.59 -14.17 -4.93
C ILE A 32 16.35 -13.69 -5.68
N ALA A 33 16.05 -14.29 -6.84
CA ALA A 33 14.89 -13.90 -7.64
C ALA A 33 13.57 -14.09 -6.87
N GLN A 34 13.45 -15.13 -6.04
CA GLN A 34 12.30 -15.32 -5.16
C GLN A 34 12.21 -14.22 -4.09
N ALA A 35 13.33 -13.89 -3.42
CA ALA A 35 13.36 -12.82 -2.41
C ALA A 35 13.00 -11.44 -3.01
N GLN A 36 13.45 -11.16 -4.24
CA GLN A 36 13.08 -9.96 -4.97
C GLN A 36 11.58 -9.91 -5.31
N ARG A 37 11.01 -11.03 -5.77
CA ARG A 37 9.56 -11.14 -6.03
C ARG A 37 8.74 -10.89 -4.77
N ASP A 38 9.14 -11.50 -3.66
CA ASP A 38 8.45 -11.36 -2.37
C ASP A 38 8.50 -9.91 -1.84
N LEU A 39 9.63 -9.23 -2.01
CA LEU A 39 9.76 -7.81 -1.69
C LEU A 39 8.84 -6.94 -2.55
N LEU A 40 8.82 -7.18 -3.86
CA LEU A 40 7.93 -6.46 -4.78
C LEU A 40 6.46 -6.66 -4.42
N ALA A 41 6.04 -7.90 -4.16
CA ALA A 41 4.68 -8.20 -3.73
C ALA A 41 4.31 -7.46 -2.44
N SER A 42 5.23 -7.37 -1.47
CA SER A 42 5.00 -6.64 -0.22
C SER A 42 4.82 -5.14 -0.45
N ARG A 43 5.59 -4.53 -1.34
CA ARG A 43 5.43 -3.11 -1.72
C ARG A 43 4.10 -2.85 -2.44
N ILE A 44 3.66 -3.76 -3.30
CA ILE A 44 2.34 -3.66 -3.95
C ILE A 44 1.22 -3.69 -2.90
N GLN A 45 1.30 -4.59 -1.93
CA GLN A 45 0.31 -4.67 -0.85
C GLN A 45 0.29 -3.41 0.03
N GLU A 46 1.44 -2.78 0.26
CA GLU A 46 1.50 -1.49 0.95
C GLU A 46 0.74 -0.40 0.19
N VAL A 47 0.96 -0.28 -1.12
CA VAL A 47 0.22 0.68 -1.95
C VAL A 47 -1.27 0.39 -1.95
N HIS A 48 -1.66 -0.87 -2.08
CA HIS A 48 -3.08 -1.27 -1.99
C HIS A 48 -3.71 -0.90 -0.64
N ALA A 49 -2.99 -1.07 0.46
CA ALA A 49 -3.47 -0.69 1.79
C ALA A 49 -3.68 0.84 1.91
N ILE A 50 -2.80 1.65 1.31
CA ILE A 50 -2.97 3.11 1.23
C ILE A 50 -4.23 3.45 0.42
N ILE A 51 -4.39 2.86 -0.76
CA ILE A 51 -5.55 3.10 -1.62
C ILE A 51 -6.85 2.70 -0.90
N ALA A 52 -6.87 1.54 -0.25
CA ALA A 52 -8.02 1.07 0.51
C ALA A 52 -8.37 2.04 1.64
N HIS A 53 -7.38 2.55 2.37
CA HIS A 53 -7.60 3.55 3.41
C HIS A 53 -8.23 4.83 2.87
N ILE A 54 -7.73 5.36 1.75
CA ILE A 54 -8.28 6.56 1.10
C ILE A 54 -9.73 6.30 0.65
N LYS A 55 -10.00 5.16 0.02
CA LYS A 55 -11.36 4.78 -0.39
C LYS A 55 -12.31 4.69 0.81
N SER A 56 -11.86 4.12 1.93
CA SER A 56 -12.66 4.05 3.15
C SER A 56 -12.99 5.43 3.73
N LEU A 57 -12.03 6.38 3.71
CA LEU A 57 -12.29 7.77 4.12
C LEU A 57 -13.29 8.46 3.19
N ILE A 58 -13.16 8.29 1.88
CA ILE A 58 -14.12 8.83 0.92
C ILE A 58 -15.53 8.27 1.19
N ASN A 59 -15.65 6.95 1.42
CA ASN A 59 -16.93 6.32 1.72
C ASN A 59 -17.53 6.84 3.03
N LEU A 60 -16.71 7.02 4.08
CA LEU A 60 -17.14 7.63 5.35
C LEU A 60 -17.73 9.02 5.11
N TYR A 61 -16.99 9.90 4.42
CA TYR A 61 -17.46 11.25 4.11
C TYR A 61 -18.71 11.26 3.21
N ARG A 62 -18.92 10.23 2.39
CA ARG A 62 -20.14 10.04 1.60
C ARG A 62 -21.34 9.70 2.48
N GLN A 63 -21.17 8.79 3.44
CA GLN A 63 -22.23 8.39 4.35
C GLN A 63 -22.61 9.51 5.32
N GLU A 64 -21.65 10.33 5.74
CA GLU A 64 -21.90 11.52 6.57
C GLU A 64 -22.60 12.67 5.81
N GLY A 65 -22.71 12.61 4.48
CA GLY A 65 -23.25 13.72 3.67
C GLY A 65 -22.35 14.96 3.62
N SER A 66 -21.16 14.89 4.21
CA SER A 66 -20.20 16.00 4.35
C SER A 66 -19.23 16.10 3.16
N LEU A 67 -19.22 15.08 2.27
CA LEU A 67 -18.33 15.01 1.10
C LEU A 67 -18.38 16.27 0.24
N LEU A 68 -19.57 16.77 -0.06
CA LEU A 68 -19.79 17.95 -0.91
C LEU A 68 -19.39 19.24 -0.18
N HIS A 69 -19.77 19.38 1.10
CA HIS A 69 -19.39 20.52 1.94
C HIS A 69 -17.86 20.64 2.11
N ARG A 70 -17.12 19.53 2.31
CA ARG A 70 -15.64 19.54 2.38
C ARG A 70 -14.97 19.75 1.02
N ARG A 71 -15.65 19.42 -0.08
CA ARG A 71 -15.17 19.71 -1.44
C ARG A 71 -15.52 21.14 -1.89
N GLY A 72 -16.19 21.93 -1.04
CA GLY A 72 -16.64 23.29 -1.35
C GLY A 72 -17.81 23.36 -2.34
N ILE A 73 -18.52 22.25 -2.53
CA ILE A 73 -19.66 22.15 -3.45
C ILE A 73 -20.94 22.33 -2.62
N ASN A 74 -21.52 23.53 -2.69
CA ASN A 74 -22.86 23.77 -2.16
C ASN A 74 -23.88 23.27 -3.18
N ILE A 75 -24.73 22.30 -2.79
CA ILE A 75 -25.97 22.05 -3.52
C ILE A 75 -26.89 23.21 -3.16
N THR A 76 -26.82 24.28 -3.94
CA THR A 76 -27.95 25.21 -4.00
C THR A 76 -29.05 24.47 -4.76
N GLU A 77 -30.09 24.06 -4.03
CA GLU A 77 -31.34 23.57 -4.61
C GLU A 77 -31.84 24.60 -5.64
N ASN A 78 -31.64 24.31 -6.92
CA ASN A 78 -32.50 24.88 -7.95
C ASN A 78 -33.68 23.93 -8.16
N ILE A 79 -34.59 23.95 -7.20
CA ILE A 79 -35.95 23.43 -7.38
C ILE A 79 -36.88 24.34 -6.58
N SER A 80 -37.37 25.41 -7.21
CA SER A 80 -38.79 25.78 -7.18
C SER A 80 -39.06 27.10 -7.90
N LYS A 81 -39.90 27.00 -8.95
CA LYS A 81 -40.66 28.02 -9.70
C LYS A 81 -39.92 28.99 -10.61
#